data_AF-A0A268TUF6-F1
#
_entry.id   AF-A0A268TUF6-F1
#
_cell.length_a   1.000
_cell.length_b   1.000
_cell.length_c   1.000
_cell.angle_alpha   90.00
_cell.angle_beta   90.00
_cell.angle_gamma   90.00
#
_symmetry.space_group_name_H-M   'P 1'
#
loop_
_entity.id
_entity.type
_entity.pdbx_description
1 polymer ?
#
loop_
_entity_poly.entity_id
_entity_poly.type
_entity_poly.pdbx_seq_one_letter_code
_entity_poly.pdbx_strand_id
1 'polypeptide(L)'
;MQKILIVPMIFAAFVYGGAICDFKIKDLQTQIQDAQNKAHTQRAAELIKKLEAFKKDCKDSDILADIHHNIEVTQNQYKQAKAHLSQAQSQGDPHAIRQAQIEVKIANMQFVAAQQELLRMKDLLKNP
;
A
#
# COMPACT_ATOMS: atom_id res chain seq x y z
N MET A 1 -30.38 -6.33 -50.78
CA MET A 1 -30.13 -6.93 -49.45
C MET A 1 -28.62 -7.15 -49.31
N GLN A 2 -27.91 -6.22 -48.66
CA GLN A 2 -26.46 -6.28 -48.51
C GLN A 2 -26.16 -6.45 -47.01
N LYS A 3 -25.68 -7.64 -46.63
CA LYS A 3 -25.38 -7.99 -45.24
C LYS A 3 -24.10 -7.26 -44.83
N ILE A 4 -24.25 -6.19 -44.05
CA ILE A 4 -23.12 -5.48 -43.43
C ILE A 4 -22.61 -6.34 -42.29
N LEU A 5 -21.40 -6.87 -42.46
CA LEU A 5 -20.70 -7.71 -41.49
C LEU A 5 -19.98 -6.76 -40.53
N ILE A 6 -20.62 -6.43 -39.41
CA ILE A 6 -20.04 -5.59 -38.35
C ILE A 6 -19.10 -6.48 -37.52
N VAL A 7 -17.80 -6.38 -37.79
CA VAL A 7 -16.74 -6.95 -36.95
C VAL A 7 -16.63 -6.06 -35.71
N PRO A 8 -16.85 -6.57 -34.48
CA PRO A 8 -16.62 -5.76 -33.29
C PRO A 8 -15.12 -5.60 -33.12
N MET A 9 -14.64 -4.38 -33.37
CA MET A 9 -13.32 -3.92 -33.00
C MET A 9 -13.23 -3.97 -31.48
N ILE A 10 -12.70 -5.06 -30.93
CA ILE A 10 -12.35 -5.19 -29.53
C ILE A 10 -11.23 -4.20 -29.29
N PHE A 11 -11.59 -3.00 -28.82
CA PHE A 11 -10.67 -2.08 -28.16
C PHE A 11 -10.14 -2.83 -26.94
N ALA A 12 -8.99 -3.48 -27.10
CA ALA A 12 -8.14 -3.82 -25.98
C ALA A 12 -7.77 -2.48 -25.34
N ALA A 13 -8.52 -2.11 -24.30
CA ALA A 13 -8.07 -1.11 -23.36
C ALA A 13 -6.77 -1.68 -22.78
N PHE A 14 -5.64 -1.29 -23.38
CA PHE A 14 -4.36 -1.35 -22.72
C PHE A 14 -4.48 -0.43 -21.52
N VAL A 15 -4.99 -0.99 -20.43
CA VAL A 15 -4.83 -0.40 -19.11
C VAL A 15 -3.33 -0.45 -18.89
N TYR A 16 -2.65 0.65 -19.21
CA TYR A 16 -1.25 0.86 -18.85
C TYR A 16 -1.22 0.98 -17.31
N GLY A 17 -1.30 -0.16 -16.63
CA GLY A 17 -0.80 -0.29 -15.28
C GLY A 17 0.70 -0.08 -15.38
N GLY A 18 1.24 0.94 -14.74
CA GLY A 18 2.68 1.14 -14.73
C GLY A 18 3.38 0.06 -13.91
N ALA A 19 4.71 0.15 -13.82
CA ALA A 19 5.54 -0.84 -13.12
C ALA A 19 5.10 -1.08 -11.66
N ILE A 20 4.53 -0.06 -11.00
CA ILE A 20 4.02 -0.17 -9.64
C ILE A 20 2.71 -0.98 -9.60
N CYS A 21 1.77 -0.72 -10.51
CA CYS A 21 0.56 -1.50 -10.66
C CYS A 21 0.84 -2.97 -10.93
N ASP A 22 1.74 -3.26 -11.87
CA ASP A 22 2.13 -4.63 -12.21
C ASP A 22 2.75 -5.35 -11.01
N PHE A 23 3.60 -4.66 -10.26
CA PHE A 23 4.19 -5.19 -9.05
C PHE A 23 3.10 -5.54 -8.00
N LYS A 24 2.16 -4.63 -7.72
CA LYS A 24 1.09 -4.87 -6.74
C LYS A 24 0.10 -5.94 -7.20
N ILE A 25 -0.15 -6.05 -8.51
CA ILE A 25 -0.95 -7.13 -9.10
C ILE A 25 -0.27 -8.48 -8.87
N LYS A 26 1.03 -8.59 -9.17
CA LYS A 26 1.81 -9.82 -8.93
C LYS A 26 1.82 -10.20 -7.46
N ASP A 27 2.02 -9.22 -6.57
CA ASP A 27 1.98 -9.45 -5.11
C ASP A 27 0.62 -10.02 -4.66
N LEU A 28 -0.50 -9.44 -5.13
CA LEU A 28 -1.84 -9.97 -4.85
C LEU A 28 -2.04 -11.38 -5.42
N GLN A 29 -1.53 -11.67 -6.62
CA GLN A 29 -1.59 -13.02 -7.22
C GLN A 29 -0.83 -14.04 -6.38
N THR A 30 0.37 -13.70 -5.89
CA THR A 30 1.14 -14.55 -4.98
C THR A 30 0.37 -14.80 -3.68
N GLN A 31 -0.25 -13.78 -3.10
CA GLN A 31 -1.07 -13.95 -1.89
C GLN A 31 -2.29 -14.85 -2.11
N ILE A 32 -2.93 -14.76 -3.28
CA ILE A 32 -4.04 -15.65 -3.66
C ILE A 32 -3.55 -17.10 -3.74
N GLN A 33 -2.43 -17.32 -4.44
CA GLN A 33 -1.84 -18.65 -4.58
C GLN A 33 -1.46 -19.25 -3.22
N ASP A 34 -0.86 -18.45 -2.34
CA ASP A 34 -0.54 -18.88 -0.98
C ASP A 34 -1.78 -19.23 -0.16
N ALA A 35 -2.84 -18.43 -0.27
CA ALA A 35 -4.10 -18.71 0.42
C ALA A 35 -4.77 -19.99 -0.10
N GLN A 36 -4.74 -20.23 -1.41
CA GLN A 36 -5.24 -21.46 -2.04
C GLN A 36 -4.45 -22.69 -1.59
N ASN A 37 -3.11 -22.59 -1.60
CA ASN A 37 -2.21 -23.66 -1.16
C ASN A 37 -2.42 -24.04 0.32
N LYS A 38 -2.82 -23.08 1.16
CA LYS A 38 -3.13 -23.28 2.58
C LYS A 38 -4.60 -23.62 2.85
N ALA A 39 -5.40 -23.89 1.82
CA ALA A 39 -6.84 -24.17 1.90
C ALA A 39 -7.65 -23.06 2.62
N HIS A 40 -7.18 -21.82 2.59
CA HIS A 40 -7.89 -20.65 3.13
C HIS A 40 -8.84 -20.07 2.08
N THR A 41 -9.89 -20.83 1.75
CA THR A 41 -10.81 -20.56 0.64
C THR A 41 -11.50 -19.19 0.73
N GLN A 42 -11.93 -18.78 1.94
CA GLN A 42 -12.53 -17.46 2.15
C GLN A 42 -11.54 -16.33 1.86
N ARG A 43 -10.32 -16.43 2.40
CA ARG A 43 -9.26 -15.43 2.18
C ARG A 43 -8.88 -15.34 0.71
N ALA A 44 -8.79 -16.47 0.02
CA ALA A 44 -8.52 -16.50 -1.42
C ALA A 44 -9.63 -15.76 -2.20
N ALA A 45 -10.90 -15.99 -1.87
CA ALA A 45 -12.02 -15.30 -2.52
C ALA A 45 -12.01 -13.78 -2.28
N GLU A 46 -11.70 -13.34 -1.05
CA GLU A 46 -11.53 -11.91 -0.72
C GLU A 46 -10.39 -11.27 -1.51
N LEU A 47 -9.24 -11.95 -1.60
CA LEU A 47 -8.09 -11.48 -2.36
C LEU A 47 -8.36 -11.43 -3.88
N ILE A 48 -9.11 -12.39 -4.42
CA ILE A 48 -9.53 -12.37 -5.84
C ILE A 48 -10.43 -11.17 -6.12
N LYS A 49 -11.44 -10.91 -5.28
CA LYS A 49 -12.30 -9.72 -5.42
C LYS A 49 -11.49 -8.43 -5.35
N LYS A 50 -10.54 -8.36 -4.41
CA LYS A 50 -9.63 -7.22 -4.27
C LYS A 50 -8.79 -7.03 -5.53
N LEU A 51 -8.25 -8.11 -6.10
CA LEU A 51 -7.48 -8.07 -7.33
C LEU A 51 -8.31 -7.56 -8.52
N GLU A 52 -9.54 -8.04 -8.68
CA GLU A 52 -10.43 -7.60 -9.75
C GLU A 52 -10.80 -6.12 -9.64
N ALA A 53 -11.08 -5.63 -8.43
CA ALA A 53 -11.31 -4.21 -8.18
C ALA A 53 -10.04 -3.41 -8.48
N PHE A 54 -8.89 -3.86 -7.97
CA PHE A 54 -7.61 -3.18 -8.14
C PHE A 54 -7.22 -3.05 -9.62
N LYS A 55 -7.40 -4.10 -10.44
CA LYS A 55 -7.07 -4.08 -11.87
C LYS A 55 -7.85 -3.05 -12.69
N LYS A 56 -9.07 -2.67 -12.27
CA LYS A 56 -9.91 -1.74 -13.03
C LYS A 56 -9.43 -0.30 -12.89
N ASP A 57 -8.95 0.06 -11.70
CA ASP A 57 -8.68 1.44 -11.32
C ASP A 57 -7.21 1.70 -10.95
N CYS A 58 -6.31 0.73 -11.18
CA CYS A 58 -4.92 0.88 -10.79
C CYS A 58 -4.22 1.99 -11.58
N LYS A 59 -3.67 2.96 -10.83
CA LYS A 59 -2.79 4.00 -11.36
C LYS A 59 -1.58 4.15 -10.45
N ASP A 60 -0.39 4.12 -11.03
CA ASP A 60 0.88 4.33 -10.33
C ASP A 60 0.88 5.67 -9.57
N SER A 61 0.28 6.73 -10.16
CA SER A 61 0.15 8.05 -9.53
C SER A 61 -0.64 8.01 -8.23
N ASP A 62 -1.72 7.25 -8.20
CA ASP A 62 -2.65 7.21 -7.07
C ASP A 62 -2.01 6.42 -5.92
N ILE A 63 -1.30 5.34 -6.25
CA ILE A 63 -0.50 4.57 -5.30
C ILE A 63 0.62 5.42 -4.69
N LEU A 64 1.33 6.20 -5.51
CA LEU A 64 2.36 7.10 -5.00
C LEU A 64 1.77 8.20 -4.12
N ALA A 65 0.62 8.76 -4.49
CA ALA A 65 -0.09 9.75 -3.68
C ALA A 65 -0.50 9.18 -2.32
N ASP A 66 -1.03 7.96 -2.28
CA ASP A 66 -1.38 7.26 -1.04
C ASP A 66 -0.15 7.04 -0.15
N ILE A 67 0.99 6.65 -0.74
CA ILE A 67 2.24 6.47 0.01
C ILE A 67 2.73 7.81 0.56
N HIS A 68 2.68 8.88 -0.23
CA HIS A 68 3.05 10.22 0.22
C HIS A 68 2.17 10.69 1.38
N HIS A 69 0.84 10.51 1.26
CA HIS A 69 -0.09 10.81 2.33
C HIS A 69 0.21 9.99 3.60
N ASN A 70 0.50 8.69 3.46
CA ASN A 70 0.86 7.84 4.60
C ASN A 70 2.18 8.29 5.27
N ILE A 71 3.16 8.77 4.49
CA ILE A 71 4.39 9.37 5.04
C ILE A 71 4.06 10.61 5.87
N GLU A 72 3.20 11.50 5.39
CA GLU A 72 2.79 12.71 6.13
C GLU A 72 2.09 12.35 7.45
N VAL A 73 1.15 11.40 7.40
CA VAL A 73 0.42 10.92 8.58
C VAL A 73 1.37 10.32 9.60
N THR A 74 2.22 9.38 9.18
CA THR A 74 3.18 8.72 10.09
C THR A 74 4.26 9.66 10.60
N GLN A 75 4.68 10.65 9.81
CA GLN A 75 5.58 11.71 10.27
C GLN A 75 4.93 12.56 11.37
N ASN A 76 3.66 12.93 11.21
CA ASN A 76 2.92 13.68 12.22
C ASN A 76 2.72 12.87 13.50
N GLN A 77 2.38 11.58 13.39
CA GLN A 77 2.29 10.67 14.53
C GLN A 77 3.63 10.55 15.26
N TYR A 78 4.75 10.45 14.53
CA TYR A 78 6.08 10.42 15.13
C TYR A 78 6.40 11.73 15.88
N LYS A 79 6.09 12.89 15.31
CA LYS A 79 6.23 14.20 15.97
C LYS A 79 5.39 14.28 17.25
N GLN A 80 4.13 13.85 17.19
CA GLN A 80 3.22 13.83 18.34
C GLN A 80 3.72 12.90 19.45
N ALA A 81 4.18 11.70 19.10
CA ALA A 81 4.76 10.76 20.08
C ALA A 81 6.00 11.35 20.76
N LYS A 82 6.86 12.08 20.03
CA LYS A 82 8.02 12.77 20.62
C LYS A 82 7.60 13.89 21.58
N ALA A 83 6.55 14.65 21.23
CA ALA A 83 6.00 15.67 22.12
C ALA A 83 5.42 15.05 23.40
N HIS A 84 4.69 13.94 23.26
CA HIS A 84 4.15 13.19 24.39
C HIS A 84 5.26 12.67 25.32
N LEU A 85 6.35 12.13 24.76
CA LEU A 85 7.52 11.72 25.54
C LEU A 85 8.14 12.90 26.30
N SER A 86 8.31 14.05 25.65
CA SER A 86 8.84 15.25 26.31
C SER A 86 7.94 15.72 27.45
N GLN A 87 6.62 15.63 27.28
CA GLN A 87 5.66 15.95 28.33
C GLN A 87 5.75 14.96 29.49
N ALA A 88 5.78 13.65 29.22
CA ALA A 88 5.94 12.62 30.25
C ALA A 88 7.24 12.80 31.05
N GLN A 89 8.33 13.16 30.37
CA GLN A 89 9.62 13.48 31.01
C GLN A 89 9.51 14.69 31.96
N SER A 90 8.77 15.73 31.58
CA SER A 90 8.56 16.91 32.42
C SER A 90 7.70 16.62 33.67
N GLN A 91 6.78 15.66 33.57
CA GLN A 91 5.92 15.23 34.67
C GLN A 91 6.61 14.26 35.63
N GLY A 92 7.70 13.60 35.18
CA GLY A 92 8.54 12.75 36.01
C GLY A 92 7.95 11.39 36.37
N ASP A 93 6.83 10.97 35.77
CA ASP A 93 6.24 9.64 35.96
C ASP A 93 7.02 8.58 35.15
N PRO A 94 7.76 7.65 35.81
CA PRO A 94 8.56 6.64 35.12
C PRO A 94 7.74 5.70 34.23
N HIS A 95 6.49 5.40 34.60
CA HIS A 95 5.61 4.52 33.82
C HIS A 95 5.16 5.23 32.55
N ALA A 96 4.70 6.48 32.67
CA ALA A 96 4.32 7.31 31.51
C ALA A 96 5.50 7.51 30.55
N ILE A 97 6.71 7.76 31.08
CA ILE A 97 7.92 7.90 30.27
C ILE A 97 8.20 6.62 29.47
N ARG A 98 8.14 5.44 30.11
CA ARG A 98 8.37 4.17 29.44
C ARG A 98 7.34 3.90 28.34
N GLN A 99 6.07 4.18 28.60
CA GLN A 99 5.00 4.03 27.62
C GLN A 99 5.21 4.95 26.41
N ALA A 100 5.53 6.24 26.66
CA ALA A 100 5.80 7.20 25.60
C ALA A 100 7.05 6.84 24.77
N GLN A 101 8.09 6.23 25.37
CA GLN A 101 9.24 5.71 24.62
C GLN A 101 8.85 4.60 23.64
N ILE A 102 7.97 3.69 24.05
CA ILE A 102 7.45 2.62 23.20
C ILE A 102 6.65 3.22 22.04
N GLU A 103 5.78 4.19 22.32
CA GLU A 103 5.00 4.90 21.30
C GLU A 103 5.89 5.59 20.26
N VAL A 104 6.93 6.30 20.71
CA VAL A 104 7.92 6.92 19.81
C VAL A 104 8.59 5.87 18.93
N LYS A 105 8.96 4.71 19.49
CA LYS A 105 9.57 3.63 18.72
C LYS A 105 8.62 3.07 17.67
N ILE A 106 7.35 2.83 18.03
CA ILE A 106 6.33 2.33 17.11
C ILE A 106 6.08 3.33 15.98
N ALA A 107 5.86 4.60 16.32
CA ALA A 107 5.62 5.65 15.32
C ALA A 107 6.83 5.84 14.38
N ASN A 108 8.06 5.74 14.90
CA ASN A 108 9.26 5.76 14.08
C ASN A 108 9.31 4.58 13.10
N MET A 109 9.00 3.36 13.56
CA MET A 109 8.99 2.17 12.70
C MET A 109 7.96 2.32 11.57
N GLN A 110 6.77 2.85 11.87
CA GLN A 110 5.73 3.11 10.87
C GLN A 110 6.18 4.17 9.84
N PHE A 111 6.79 5.27 10.30
CA PHE A 111 7.31 6.31 9.43
C PHE A 111 8.43 5.80 8.52
N VAL A 112 9.37 5.02 9.05
CA VAL A 112 10.44 4.40 8.26
C VAL A 112 9.88 3.41 7.25
N ALA A 113 8.91 2.57 7.63
CA ALA A 113 8.26 1.64 6.73
C ALA A 113 7.55 2.36 5.56
N ALA A 114 6.87 3.48 5.83
CA ALA A 114 6.23 4.29 4.80
C ALA A 114 7.27 4.87 3.81
N GLN A 115 8.41 5.36 4.31
CA GLN A 115 9.50 5.83 3.44
C GLN A 115 10.12 4.70 2.61
N GLN A 116 10.31 3.52 3.20
CA GLN A 116 10.84 2.36 2.49
C GLN A 116 9.90 1.91 1.38
N GLU A 117 8.59 1.95 1.59
CA GLU A 117 7.62 1.67 0.54
C GLU A 117 7.75 2.67 -0.63
N LEU A 118 7.91 3.96 -0.35
CA LEU A 118 8.14 4.96 -1.41
C LEU A 118 9.41 4.68 -2.20
N LEU A 119 10.51 4.34 -1.52
CA LEU A 119 11.77 4.00 -2.18
C LEU A 119 11.59 2.77 -3.07
N ARG A 120 10.94 1.71 -2.57
CA ARG A 120 10.63 0.50 -3.32
C ARG A 120 9.84 0.81 -4.59
N MET A 121 8.80 1.65 -4.49
CA MET A 121 7.99 2.03 -5.66
C MET A 121 8.79 2.88 -6.65
N LYS A 122 9.65 3.79 -6.17
CA LYS A 122 10.52 4.60 -7.04
C LYS A 122 11.55 3.76 -7.78
N ASP A 123 12.07 2.70 -7.17
CA ASP A 123 13.05 1.83 -7.81
C ASP A 123 12.42 0.97 -8.92
N LEU A 124 11.14 0.59 -8.78
CA LEU A 124 10.38 -0.05 -9.85
C LEU A 124 10.22 0.86 -11.08
N LEU A 125 10.09 2.18 -10.88
CA LEU A 125 9.99 3.13 -11.99
C LEU A 125 11.32 3.37 -12.72
N LYS A 126 12.46 3.10 -12.07
CA LYS A 126 13.80 3.25 -12.67
C LYS A 126 14.23 2.02 -13.47
N ASN A 127 13.69 0.85 -13.12
CA ASN A 127 13.98 -0.44 -13.76
C ASN A 127 12.66 -1.11 -14.20
N PRO A 128 11.94 -0.54 -15.18
CA PRO A 128 10.66 -1.07 -15.66
C PRO A 128 10.80 -2.44 -16.34
#